data_AF-X0XU37-F1
#
_entry.id   AF-X0XU37-F1
#
_cell.length_a   1.000
_cell.length_b   1.000
_cell.length_c   1.000
_cell.angle_alpha   90.00
_cell.angle_beta   90.00
_cell.angle_gamma   90.00
#
_symmetry.space_group_name_H-M   'P 1'
#
loop_
_entity.id
_entity.type
_entity.pdbx_description
1 polymer ?
#
loop_
_entity_poly.entity_id
_entity_poly.type
_entity_poly.pdbx_seq_one_letter_code
_entity_poly.pdbx_strand_id
1 'polypeptide(L)'
;MVCQKIINVSGEINKDRLNYLSNFINSKLAEKNVNITNLNNILMDELDKIISFQERFNHIHSFLEECFNIGYSENKVYLDGRINIMKHPEFKEIDKLNYILSLIEEENILAATIRRYLGFRKTKIIIGKESKLKEMQDCSLVTSEYSIKGKPAGAIGILGPTRMNYPRMVSIAEYISDKLSEILSEF
;
A
#
# COMPACT_ATOMS: atom_id res chain seq x y z
N MET A 1 18.29 53.82 1.12
CA MET A 1 18.69 53.12 2.36
C MET A 1 18.72 51.63 2.01
N VAL A 2 19.86 50.96 2.14
CA VAL A 2 19.97 49.52 1.83
C VAL A 2 20.06 48.78 3.15
N CYS A 3 19.12 47.86 3.39
CA CYS A 3 19.09 47.01 4.58
C CYS A 3 19.62 45.62 4.21
N GLN A 4 20.72 45.20 4.82
CA GLN A 4 21.24 43.84 4.68
C GLN A 4 21.01 43.09 6.00
N LYS A 5 20.32 41.95 5.93
CA LYS A 5 20.04 41.09 7.08
C LYS A 5 20.27 39.64 6.71
N ILE A 6 21.06 38.93 7.52
CA ILE A 6 21.28 37.49 7.37
C ILE A 6 20.17 36.77 8.15
N ILE A 7 19.54 35.79 7.50
CA ILE A 7 18.41 35.03 8.06
C ILE A 7 18.78 33.55 8.03
N ASN A 8 18.70 32.89 9.18
CA ASN A 8 18.84 31.44 9.29
C ASN A 8 17.47 30.79 9.03
N VAL A 9 17.42 29.89 8.05
CA VAL A 9 16.21 29.16 7.70
C VAL A 9 16.33 27.73 8.20
N SER A 10 15.32 27.27 8.94
CA SER A 10 15.17 25.88 9.35
C SER A 10 14.46 25.07 8.25
N GLY A 11 15.20 24.66 7.22
CA GLY A 11 14.71 23.79 6.14
C GLY A 11 15.51 23.92 4.84
N GLU A 12 15.44 22.91 3.96
CA GLU A 12 16.02 22.99 2.62
C GLU A 12 15.15 23.87 1.72
N ILE A 13 15.66 25.03 1.33
CA ILE A 13 15.03 25.90 0.32
C ILE A 13 15.76 25.70 -1.01
N ASN A 14 15.05 25.18 -2.02
CA ASN A 14 15.55 25.15 -3.39
C ASN A 14 15.67 26.58 -3.94
N LYS A 15 16.74 26.82 -4.70
CA LYS A 15 17.06 28.04 -5.44
C LYS A 15 15.88 28.58 -6.27
N ASP A 16 15.07 27.72 -6.87
CA ASP A 16 13.90 28.15 -7.66
C ASP A 16 12.85 28.86 -6.79
N ARG A 17 12.61 28.36 -5.57
CA ARG A 17 11.70 28.97 -4.60
C ARG A 17 12.25 30.31 -4.08
N LEU A 18 13.57 30.40 -3.89
CA LEU A 18 14.24 31.63 -3.48
C LEU A 18 14.11 32.72 -4.56
N ASN A 19 14.31 32.35 -5.82
CA ASN A 19 14.14 33.25 -6.96
C ASN A 19 12.70 33.73 -7.10
N TYR A 20 11.72 32.83 -6.94
CA TYR A 20 10.30 33.20 -6.93
C TYR A 20 9.99 34.23 -5.84
N LEU A 21 10.43 33.97 -4.61
CA LEU A 21 10.21 34.88 -3.48
C LEU A 21 10.88 36.24 -3.70
N SER A 22 12.10 36.25 -4.25
CA SER A 22 12.81 37.50 -4.59
C SER A 22 12.04 38.32 -5.62
N ASN A 23 11.60 37.69 -6.72
CA ASN A 23 10.83 38.36 -7.76
C ASN A 23 9.48 38.88 -7.25
N PHE A 24 8.81 38.10 -6.40
CA PHE A 24 7.55 38.48 -5.78
C PHE A 24 7.70 39.72 -4.90
N ILE A 25 8.66 39.71 -3.96
CA ILE A 25 8.94 40.86 -3.09
C ILE A 25 9.31 42.09 -3.92
N ASN A 26 10.18 41.94 -4.92
CA ASN A 26 10.58 43.03 -5.80
C ASN A 26 9.40 43.62 -6.58
N SER A 27 8.48 42.77 -7.07
CA SER A 27 7.30 43.22 -7.81
C SER A 27 6.35 44.04 -6.93
N LYS A 28 6.17 43.65 -5.66
CA LYS A 28 5.32 44.36 -4.70
C LYS A 28 5.94 45.63 -4.15
N LEU A 29 7.28 45.68 -4.04
CA LEU A 29 8.01 46.90 -3.72
C LEU A 29 8.05 47.92 -4.86
N ALA A 30 7.92 47.47 -6.12
CA ALA A 30 7.87 48.36 -7.29
C ALA A 30 6.51 49.05 -7.45
N GLU A 31 5.43 48.52 -6.84
CA GLU A 31 4.13 49.18 -6.76
C GLU A 31 4.25 50.42 -5.83
N LYS A 32 4.22 51.62 -6.42
CA LYS A 32 4.64 52.92 -5.84
C LYS A 32 3.98 53.39 -4.52
N ASN A 33 3.06 52.64 -3.91
CA ASN A 33 2.28 53.08 -2.74
C ASN A 33 2.38 52.14 -1.52
N VAL A 34 3.31 51.18 -1.49
CA VAL A 34 3.44 50.27 -0.36
C VAL A 34 4.40 50.84 0.69
N ASN A 35 3.85 51.30 1.81
CA ASN A 35 4.64 51.60 3.01
C ASN A 35 5.26 50.29 3.53
N ILE A 36 6.52 50.31 3.97
CA ILE A 36 7.26 49.12 4.47
C ILE A 36 6.51 48.43 5.62
N THR A 37 5.75 49.18 6.43
CA THR A 37 4.86 48.62 7.47
C THR A 37 3.67 47.84 6.91
N ASN A 38 3.16 48.21 5.73
CA ASN A 38 2.07 47.50 5.05
C ASN A 38 2.60 46.29 4.26
N LEU A 39 3.86 46.31 3.82
CA LEU A 39 4.47 45.20 3.10
C LEU A 39 4.48 43.92 3.93
N ASN A 40 4.76 44.00 5.23
CA ASN A 40 4.77 42.82 6.10
C ASN A 40 3.39 42.16 6.15
N ASN A 41 2.31 42.96 6.25
CA ASN A 41 0.95 42.43 6.26
C ASN A 41 0.55 41.83 4.91
N ILE A 42 0.95 42.45 3.80
CA ILE A 42 0.70 41.92 2.44
C ILE A 42 1.45 40.60 2.23
N LEU A 43 2.70 40.51 2.69
CA LEU A 43 3.49 39.28 2.60
C LEU A 43 2.90 38.16 3.46
N MET A 44 2.44 38.47 4.68
CA MET A 44 1.82 37.47 5.56
C MET A 44 0.48 36.97 5.00
N ASP A 45 -0.37 37.85 4.47
CA ASP A 45 -1.66 37.47 3.85
C ASP A 45 -1.45 36.54 2.62
N GLU A 46 -0.42 36.81 1.83
CA GLU A 46 -0.08 35.97 0.68
C GLU A 46 0.58 34.64 1.08
N LEU A 47 1.38 34.63 2.16
CA LEU A 47 1.89 33.39 2.75
C LEU A 47 0.75 32.53 3.32
N ASP A 48 -0.24 33.14 3.98
CA ASP A 48 -1.42 32.44 4.48
C ASP A 48 -2.26 31.83 3.34
N LYS A 49 -2.36 32.51 2.19
CA LYS A 49 -2.97 31.95 0.97
C LYS A 49 -2.21 30.75 0.41
N ILE A 50 -0.88 30.79 0.42
CA ILE A 50 -0.04 29.67 -0.04
C ILE A 50 -0.13 28.49 0.91
N ILE A 51 -0.09 28.73 2.23
CA ILE A 51 -0.20 27.70 3.26
C ILE A 51 -1.59 27.05 3.21
N SER A 52 -2.66 27.83 3.13
CA SER A 52 -4.03 27.31 2.99
C SER A 52 -4.26 26.59 1.65
N PHE A 53 -3.53 26.94 0.59
CA PHE A 53 -3.53 26.18 -0.66
C PHE A 53 -2.85 24.82 -0.47
N GLN A 54 -1.74 24.76 0.28
CA GLN A 54 -1.02 23.54 0.57
C GLN A 54 -1.83 22.58 1.47
N GLU A 55 -2.58 23.08 2.45
CA GLU A 55 -3.52 22.28 3.25
C GLU A 55 -4.65 21.70 2.39
N ARG A 56 -5.20 22.47 1.45
CA ARG A 56 -6.19 21.97 0.48
C ARG A 56 -5.58 20.93 -0.47
N PHE A 57 -4.32 21.09 -0.85
CA PHE A 57 -3.60 20.12 -1.68
C PHE A 57 -3.38 18.81 -0.94
N ASN A 58 -3.10 18.84 0.37
CA ASN A 58 -3.01 17.63 1.20
C ASN A 58 -4.37 16.91 1.30
N HIS A 59 -5.48 17.64 1.43
CA HIS A 59 -6.81 17.02 1.41
C HIS A 59 -7.15 16.40 0.04
N ILE A 60 -6.80 17.07 -1.06
CA ILE A 60 -6.96 16.52 -2.41
C ILE A 60 -6.03 15.32 -2.60
N HIS A 61 -4.80 15.35 -2.10
CA HIS A 61 -3.86 14.23 -2.15
C HIS A 61 -4.38 13.03 -1.37
N SER A 62 -4.85 13.22 -0.13
CA SER A 62 -5.46 12.17 0.69
C SER A 62 -6.76 11.64 0.09
N PHE A 63 -7.61 12.51 -0.45
CA PHE A 63 -8.81 12.12 -1.18
C PHE A 63 -8.49 11.36 -2.46
N LEU A 64 -7.46 11.77 -3.20
CA LEU A 64 -6.99 11.06 -4.40
C LEU A 64 -6.31 9.74 -4.01
N GLU A 65 -5.54 9.67 -2.94
CA GLU A 65 -5.02 8.39 -2.42
C GLU A 65 -6.17 7.45 -2.04
N GLU A 66 -7.22 7.93 -1.39
CA GLU A 66 -8.41 7.16 -1.04
C GLU A 66 -9.23 6.76 -2.28
N CYS A 67 -9.33 7.66 -3.27
CA CYS A 67 -10.02 7.42 -4.55
C CYS A 67 -9.21 6.52 -5.51
N PHE A 68 -7.88 6.54 -5.44
CA PHE A 68 -7.02 5.61 -6.17
C PHE A 68 -6.81 4.30 -5.39
N ASN A 69 -7.16 4.27 -4.10
CA ASN A 69 -7.47 3.05 -3.36
C ASN A 69 -8.81 2.43 -3.78
N ILE A 70 -9.52 2.99 -4.77
CA ILE A 70 -10.59 2.31 -5.52
C ILE A 70 -9.97 1.32 -6.55
N GLY A 71 -8.95 0.59 -6.10
CA GLY A 71 -8.45 -0.61 -6.75
C GLY A 71 -8.98 -1.81 -5.96
N TYR A 72 -10.11 -2.35 -6.42
CA TYR A 72 -10.78 -3.53 -5.87
C TYR A 72 -11.38 -3.32 -4.47
N SER A 73 -12.61 -2.83 -4.48
CA SER A 73 -13.54 -3.08 -3.39
C SER A 73 -13.52 -4.56 -3.01
N GLU A 74 -13.12 -4.77 -1.76
CA GLU A 74 -13.07 -5.98 -0.95
C GLU A 74 -11.83 -6.86 -1.14
N ASN A 75 -11.05 -6.94 -0.06
CA ASN A 75 -10.15 -8.04 0.30
C ASN A 75 -10.91 -9.37 0.44
N LYS A 76 -11.73 -9.73 -0.55
CA LYS A 76 -12.53 -10.93 -0.53
C LYS A 76 -11.63 -12.12 -0.81
N VAL A 77 -11.27 -12.81 0.27
CA VAL A 77 -10.63 -14.11 0.19
C VAL A 77 -11.73 -15.15 0.26
N TYR A 78 -11.97 -15.83 -0.85
CA TYR A 78 -12.83 -17.00 -0.85
C TYR A 78 -12.05 -18.17 -0.28
N LEU A 79 -12.40 -18.58 0.94
CA LEU A 79 -11.70 -19.63 1.65
C LEU A 79 -12.59 -20.86 1.83
N ASP A 80 -12.11 -21.99 1.32
CA ASP A 80 -12.73 -23.31 1.49
C ASP A 80 -11.73 -24.28 2.14
N GLY A 81 -12.22 -25.38 2.72
CA GLY A 81 -11.37 -26.39 3.36
C GLY A 81 -11.00 -26.10 4.81
N ARG A 82 -11.68 -25.17 5.50
CA ARG A 82 -11.51 -24.85 6.94
C ARG A 82 -11.51 -26.11 7.81
N ILE A 83 -12.47 -27.00 7.56
CA ILE A 83 -12.62 -28.26 8.30
C ILE A 83 -11.47 -29.23 7.98
N ASN A 84 -10.91 -29.17 6.77
CA ASN A 84 -9.85 -30.06 6.34
C ASN A 84 -8.52 -29.73 7.03
N ILE A 85 -8.17 -28.45 7.14
CA ILE A 85 -6.94 -28.04 7.82
C ILE A 85 -6.96 -28.42 9.31
N MET A 86 -8.10 -28.29 10.00
CA MET A 86 -8.26 -28.65 11.41
C MET A 86 -8.04 -30.14 11.72
N LYS A 87 -8.12 -31.03 10.72
CA LYS A 87 -7.93 -32.49 10.90
C LYS A 87 -6.45 -32.88 10.94
N HIS A 88 -5.54 -31.98 10.57
CA HIS A 88 -4.12 -32.29 10.55
C HIS A 88 -3.54 -32.40 11.97
N PRO A 89 -2.62 -33.36 12.21
CA PRO A 89 -2.05 -33.60 13.54
C PRO A 89 -1.31 -32.37 14.11
N GLU A 90 -0.81 -31.50 13.24
CA GLU A 90 -0.16 -30.23 13.58
C GLU A 90 -1.08 -29.27 14.35
N PHE A 91 -2.41 -29.39 14.23
CA PHE A 91 -3.40 -28.52 14.88
C PHE A 91 -4.17 -29.21 16.01
N LYS A 92 -3.63 -30.30 16.57
CA LYS A 92 -4.22 -30.96 17.75
C LYS A 92 -4.00 -30.20 19.06
N GLU A 93 -2.96 -29.37 19.11
CA GLU A 93 -2.71 -28.48 20.24
C GLU A 93 -3.66 -27.27 20.16
N ILE A 94 -4.32 -26.94 21.28
CA ILE A 94 -5.33 -25.88 21.36
C ILE A 94 -4.77 -24.53 20.91
N ASP A 95 -3.53 -24.20 21.30
CA ASP A 95 -2.91 -22.94 20.94
C ASP A 95 -2.72 -22.81 19.42
N LYS A 96 -2.23 -23.87 18.76
CA LYS A 96 -2.05 -23.92 17.30
C LYS A 96 -3.38 -23.86 16.56
N LEU A 97 -4.41 -24.51 17.11
CA LEU A 97 -5.76 -24.45 16.57
C LEU A 97 -6.33 -23.02 16.62
N ASN A 98 -6.13 -22.32 17.74
CA ASN A 98 -6.57 -20.93 17.89
C ASN A 98 -5.86 -19.99 16.90
N TYR A 99 -4.55 -20.17 16.68
CA TYR A 99 -3.80 -19.37 15.70
C TYR A 99 -4.29 -19.56 14.26
N ILE A 100 -4.61 -20.79 13.85
CA ILE A 100 -5.12 -21.01 12.49
C ILE A 100 -6.56 -20.52 12.33
N LEU A 101 -7.38 -20.63 13.38
CA LEU A 101 -8.74 -20.10 13.38
C LEU A 101 -8.73 -18.57 13.27
N SER A 102 -7.87 -17.88 14.02
CA SER A 102 -7.76 -16.42 13.92
C SER A 102 -7.31 -15.97 12.53
N LEU A 103 -6.35 -16.67 11.92
CA LEU A 103 -5.92 -16.39 10.54
C LEU A 103 -7.04 -16.56 9.52
N ILE A 104 -7.89 -17.56 9.74
CA ILE A 104 -8.99 -17.94 8.85
C ILE A 104 -10.23 -17.03 9.05
N GLU A 105 -10.42 -16.46 10.25
CA GLU A 105 -11.46 -15.45 10.52
C GLU A 105 -11.04 -14.05 10.05
N GLU A 106 -9.75 -13.73 10.14
CA GLU A 106 -9.21 -12.45 9.68
C GLU A 106 -8.83 -12.49 8.18
N GLU A 107 -9.85 -12.55 7.32
CA GLU A 107 -9.69 -12.57 5.84
C GLU A 107 -8.79 -11.44 5.32
N ASN A 108 -8.84 -10.26 5.96
CA ASN A 108 -8.01 -9.11 5.62
C ASN A 108 -6.51 -9.37 5.82
N ILE A 109 -6.12 -10.07 6.89
CA ILE A 109 -4.72 -10.42 7.16
C ILE A 109 -4.21 -11.40 6.11
N LEU A 110 -5.01 -12.42 5.79
CA LEU A 110 -4.65 -13.42 4.79
C LEU A 110 -4.54 -12.77 3.40
N ALA A 111 -5.48 -11.89 3.03
CA ALA A 111 -5.45 -11.14 1.78
C ALA A 111 -4.19 -10.27 1.66
N ALA A 112 -3.87 -9.52 2.72
CA ALA A 112 -2.68 -8.67 2.78
C ALA A 112 -1.39 -9.49 2.68
N THR A 113 -1.38 -10.68 3.29
CA THR A 113 -0.25 -11.61 3.20
C THR A 113 -0.05 -12.08 1.77
N ILE A 114 -1.09 -12.60 1.12
CA ILE A 114 -1.02 -13.07 -0.26
C ILE A 114 -0.49 -11.94 -1.16
N ARG A 115 -1.08 -10.73 -1.07
CA ARG A 115 -0.67 -9.56 -1.87
C ARG A 115 0.80 -9.19 -1.73
N ARG A 116 1.35 -9.21 -0.52
CA ARG A 116 2.78 -8.90 -0.28
C ARG A 116 3.72 -9.81 -1.06
N TYR A 117 3.23 -10.96 -1.49
CA TYR A 117 4.02 -11.97 -2.15
C TYR A 117 3.72 -12.09 -3.64
N LEU A 118 2.69 -11.40 -4.15
CA LEU A 118 2.37 -11.28 -5.58
C LEU A 118 3.40 -10.40 -6.31
N GLY A 119 3.56 -10.59 -7.62
CA GLY A 119 4.33 -9.77 -8.56
C GLY A 119 5.78 -10.17 -8.77
N PHE A 120 6.33 -11.10 -7.98
CA PHE A 120 7.73 -11.55 -8.14
C PHE A 120 7.89 -12.76 -9.06
N ARG A 121 6.98 -13.74 -8.92
CA ARG A 121 6.94 -15.00 -9.66
C ARG A 121 5.49 -15.46 -9.71
N LYS A 122 5.09 -16.16 -10.78
CA LYS A 122 3.74 -16.73 -10.94
C LYS A 122 3.32 -17.54 -9.72
N THR A 123 4.23 -18.37 -9.21
CA THR A 123 3.97 -19.24 -8.06
C THR A 123 5.00 -19.00 -6.96
N LYS A 124 4.51 -19.00 -5.72
CA LYS A 124 5.31 -18.73 -4.52
C LYS A 124 4.90 -19.63 -3.38
N ILE A 125 5.88 -19.96 -2.54
CA ILE A 125 5.72 -20.80 -1.37
C ILE A 125 6.24 -20.00 -0.18
N ILE A 126 5.49 -19.99 0.91
CA ILE A 126 5.88 -19.41 2.20
C ILE A 126 5.79 -20.53 3.22
N ILE A 127 6.89 -20.81 3.92
CA ILE A 127 6.99 -21.92 4.86
C ILE A 127 7.17 -21.41 6.27
N GLY A 128 6.14 -21.53 7.11
CA GLY A 128 6.19 -21.33 8.54
C GLY A 128 6.87 -20.03 8.95
N LYS A 129 8.10 -20.16 9.48
CA LYS A 129 8.94 -19.06 9.98
C LYS A 129 9.37 -18.04 8.93
N GLU A 130 9.21 -18.34 7.63
CA GLU A 130 9.38 -17.34 6.57
C GLU A 130 8.29 -16.26 6.61
N SER A 131 7.13 -16.59 7.20
CA SER A 131 6.08 -15.61 7.43
C SER A 131 6.45 -14.67 8.57
N LYS A 132 6.16 -13.38 8.36
CA LYS A 132 6.24 -12.36 9.43
C LYS A 132 5.05 -12.42 10.40
N LEU A 133 4.04 -13.22 10.09
CA LEU A 133 2.85 -13.43 10.91
C LEU A 133 3.07 -14.59 11.87
N LYS A 134 2.71 -14.40 13.14
CA LYS A 134 2.85 -15.45 14.17
C LYS A 134 1.90 -16.61 13.89
N GLU A 135 0.71 -16.28 13.43
CA GLU A 135 -0.40 -17.17 13.09
C GLU A 135 -0.04 -18.15 11.95
N MET A 136 0.98 -17.80 11.16
CA MET A 136 1.44 -18.62 10.03
C MET A 136 2.66 -19.50 10.35
N GLN A 137 3.23 -19.43 11.57
CA GLN A 137 4.48 -20.14 11.87
C GLN A 137 4.38 -21.67 11.73
N ASP A 138 3.20 -22.23 11.99
CA ASP A 138 2.92 -23.66 11.85
C ASP A 138 2.24 -24.03 10.51
N CYS A 139 2.01 -23.04 9.66
CA CYS A 139 1.37 -23.21 8.36
C CYS A 139 2.35 -22.97 7.21
N SER A 140 1.93 -23.37 6.03
CA SER A 140 2.59 -23.02 4.78
C SER A 140 1.54 -22.62 3.76
N LEU A 141 1.89 -21.66 2.93
CA LEU A 141 1.01 -21.08 1.93
C LEU A 141 1.66 -21.18 0.56
N VAL A 142 0.98 -21.86 -0.37
CA VAL A 142 1.36 -21.91 -1.79
C VAL A 142 0.40 -21.01 -2.55
N THR A 143 0.90 -20.00 -3.26
CA THR A 143 0.08 -19.07 -4.04
C THR A 143 0.44 -19.13 -5.51
N SER A 144 -0.55 -19.09 -6.41
CA SER A 144 -0.35 -18.96 -7.86
C SER A 144 -1.23 -17.87 -8.45
N GLU A 145 -0.63 -16.96 -9.20
CA GLU A 145 -1.32 -15.84 -9.87
C GLU A 145 -2.10 -16.28 -11.10
N TYR A 146 -3.28 -15.70 -11.28
CA TYR A 146 -4.06 -15.80 -12.50
C TYR A 146 -4.24 -14.42 -13.14
N SER A 147 -4.40 -14.41 -14.46
CA SER A 147 -4.48 -13.19 -15.26
C SER A 147 -5.70 -13.21 -16.16
N ILE A 148 -6.28 -12.03 -16.39
CA ILE A 148 -7.39 -11.83 -17.33
C ILE A 148 -6.86 -10.97 -18.47
N LYS A 149 -6.91 -11.48 -19.70
CA LYS A 149 -6.42 -10.80 -20.91
C LYS A 149 -4.97 -10.30 -20.74
N GLY A 150 -4.13 -11.13 -20.11
CA GLY A 150 -2.71 -10.85 -19.86
C GLY A 150 -2.42 -9.87 -18.72
N LYS A 151 -3.44 -9.37 -17.99
CA LYS A 151 -3.26 -8.52 -16.82
C LYS A 151 -3.46 -9.34 -15.54
N PRO A 152 -2.56 -9.23 -14.53
CA PRO A 152 -2.77 -9.86 -13.23
C PRO A 152 -4.12 -9.47 -12.65
N ALA A 153 -4.95 -10.45 -12.31
CA ALA A 153 -6.31 -10.25 -11.82
C ALA A 153 -6.48 -10.73 -10.37
N GLY A 154 -5.69 -11.72 -9.95
CA GLY A 154 -5.70 -12.22 -8.58
C GLY A 154 -4.79 -13.42 -8.40
N ALA A 155 -4.97 -14.15 -7.30
CA ALA A 155 -4.22 -15.36 -7.00
C ALA A 155 -5.07 -16.43 -6.30
N ILE A 156 -4.68 -17.68 -6.48
CA ILE A 156 -5.19 -18.84 -5.75
C ILE A 156 -4.18 -19.20 -4.67
N GLY A 157 -4.66 -19.50 -3.46
CA GLY A 157 -3.83 -19.94 -2.34
C GLY A 157 -4.21 -21.33 -1.84
N ILE A 158 -3.22 -22.17 -1.55
CA ILE A 158 -3.37 -23.41 -0.80
C ILE A 158 -2.69 -23.23 0.55
N LEU A 159 -3.49 -23.29 1.61
CA LEU A 159 -3.02 -23.24 3.00
C LEU A 159 -2.97 -24.66 3.57
N GLY A 160 -1.85 -25.02 4.20
CA GLY A 160 -1.67 -26.33 4.80
C GLY A 160 -0.62 -26.35 5.90
N PRO A 161 -0.34 -27.51 6.51
CA PRO A 161 0.72 -27.65 7.49
C PRO A 161 2.10 -27.43 6.85
N THR A 162 3.11 -27.14 7.67
CA THR A 162 4.51 -27.04 7.23
C THR A 162 5.08 -28.31 6.62
N ARG A 163 4.47 -29.47 6.86
CA ARG A 163 4.85 -30.75 6.24
C ARG A 163 3.81 -31.19 5.23
N MET A 164 3.79 -30.53 4.07
CA MET A 164 2.92 -30.89 2.94
C MET A 164 3.72 -31.37 1.72
N ASN A 165 3.04 -32.01 0.77
CA ASN A 165 3.66 -32.37 -0.52
C ASN A 165 3.71 -31.13 -1.44
N TYR A 166 4.76 -30.32 -1.29
CA TYR A 166 4.92 -29.07 -2.05
C TYR A 166 4.88 -29.25 -3.57
N PRO A 167 5.59 -30.21 -4.19
CA PRO A 167 5.51 -30.41 -5.65
C PRO A 167 4.07 -30.63 -6.14
N ARG A 168 3.28 -31.41 -5.40
CA ARG A 168 1.87 -31.64 -5.71
C ARG A 168 1.04 -30.37 -5.54
N MET A 169 1.23 -29.63 -4.45
CA MET A 169 0.45 -28.40 -4.20
C MET A 169 0.76 -27.30 -5.21
N VAL A 170 2.03 -27.13 -5.58
CA VAL A 170 2.44 -26.22 -6.65
C VAL A 170 1.76 -26.59 -7.96
N SER A 171 1.84 -27.87 -8.36
CA SER A 171 1.22 -28.35 -9.60
C SER A 171 -0.29 -28.10 -9.65
N ILE A 172 -0.98 -28.33 -8.53
CA ILE A 172 -2.43 -28.08 -8.41
C ILE A 172 -2.72 -26.57 -8.51
N ALA A 173 -2.00 -25.74 -7.76
CA ALA A 173 -2.20 -24.30 -7.75
C ALA A 173 -1.96 -23.67 -9.13
N GLU A 174 -0.89 -24.09 -9.81
CA GLU A 174 -0.57 -23.66 -11.17
C GLU A 174 -1.67 -24.06 -12.15
N TYR A 175 -2.06 -25.34 -12.16
CA TYR A 175 -3.11 -25.85 -13.04
C TYR A 175 -4.43 -25.07 -12.91
N ILE A 176 -4.89 -24.83 -11.68
CA ILE A 176 -6.14 -24.10 -11.45
C ILE A 176 -5.97 -22.63 -11.86
N SER A 177 -4.84 -21.99 -11.54
CA SER A 177 -4.59 -20.60 -11.93
C SER A 177 -4.53 -20.40 -13.45
N ASP A 178 -3.98 -21.37 -14.18
CA ASP A 178 -3.95 -21.37 -15.64
C ASP A 178 -5.34 -21.55 -16.22
N LYS A 179 -6.12 -22.51 -15.69
CA LYS A 179 -7.50 -22.73 -16.13
C LYS A 179 -8.41 -21.54 -15.85
N LEU A 180 -8.26 -20.88 -14.69
CA LEU A 180 -8.98 -19.64 -14.43
C LEU A 180 -8.55 -18.54 -15.39
N SER A 181 -7.26 -18.41 -15.69
CA SER A 181 -6.76 -17.39 -16.63
C SER A 181 -7.35 -17.58 -18.03
N GLU A 182 -7.42 -18.83 -18.50
CA GLU A 182 -8.03 -19.21 -19.77
C GLU A 182 -9.52 -18.83 -19.78
N ILE A 183 -10.31 -19.41 -18.87
CA ILE A 183 -11.77 -19.24 -18.82
C ILE A 183 -12.16 -17.77 -18.67
N LEU A 184 -11.50 -17.03 -17.77
CA LEU A 184 -11.86 -15.63 -17.50
C LEU A 184 -11.38 -14.67 -18.58
N SER A 185 -10.40 -15.07 -19.40
CA SER A 185 -9.94 -14.25 -20.54
C SER A 185 -10.82 -14.42 -21.78
N GLU A 186 -11.64 -15.46 -21.83
CA GLU A 186 -12.59 -15.74 -22.92
C GLU A 186 -13.87 -14.88 -22.85
N PHE A 187 -14.14 -14.25 -21.70
CA PHE A 187 -15.18 -13.22 -21.53
C PHE A 187 -14.61 -11.82 -21.83
#